data_AF-A0A1V8ZYQ5-F1
#
_entry.id   AF-A0A1V8ZYQ5-F1
#
_cell.length_a   1.000
_cell.length_b   1.000
_cell.length_c   1.000
_cell.angle_alpha   90.00
_cell.angle_beta   90.00
_cell.angle_gamma   90.00
#
_symmetry.space_group_name_H-M   'P 1'
#
loop_
_entity.id
_entity.type
_entity.pdbx_description
1 polymer ?
#
loop_
_entity_poly.entity_id
_entity_poly.type
_entity_poly.pdbx_seq_one_letter_code
_entity_poly.pdbx_strand_id
1 'polypeptide(L)' 'MIVMFVRVKDPSTGHEFDVPETDWRLKQSRFTRVKQDRYPPVDRPRRAKHHIPRKKAAVAVESPKEPTDG' A
#
# COMPACT_ATOMS: atom_id res chain seq x y z
N MET A 1 -22.18 -18.33 10.49
CA MET A 1 -21.87 -17.33 9.43
C MET A 1 -20.37 -17.35 9.20
N ILE A 2 -19.93 -17.45 7.95
CA ILE A 2 -18.51 -17.37 7.60
C ILE A 2 -18.13 -15.88 7.60
N VAL A 3 -17.09 -15.51 8.33
CA VAL A 3 -16.58 -14.13 8.35
C VAL A 3 -15.60 -13.99 7.18
N MET A 4 -15.91 -13.10 6.25
CA MET A 4 -15.02 -12.77 5.15
C MET A 4 -14.03 -11.68 5.55
N PHE A 5 -12.81 -11.80 5.08
CA PHE A 5 -11.73 -10.86 5.31
C PHE A 5 -11.33 -10.16 4.02
N VAL A 6 -11.22 -8.84 4.06
CA VAL A 6 -10.89 -7.98 2.92
C VAL A 6 -9.52 -7.35 3.11
N ARG A 7 -8.73 -7.24 2.03
CA ARG A 7 -7.44 -6.54 2.06
C ARG A 7 -7.68 -5.04 2.11
N VAL A 8 -7.10 -4.39 3.11
CA VAL A 8 -7.17 -2.94 3.29
C VAL A 8 -5.79 -2.32 3.36
N LYS A 9 -5.74 -1.01 3.16
CA LYS A 9 -4.59 -0.16 3.44
C LYS A 9 -4.97 0.87 4.49
N ASP A 10 -4.13 1.02 5.50
CA ASP A 10 -4.18 2.14 6.43
C ASP A 10 -3.49 3.36 5.79
N PRO A 11 -4.21 4.48 5.56
CA PRO A 11 -3.64 5.67 4.94
C PRO A 11 -2.59 6.37 5.81
N SER A 12 -2.66 6.22 7.14
CA SER A 12 -1.74 6.88 8.08
C SER A 12 -0.37 6.21 8.12
N THR A 13 -0.33 4.88 8.10
CA THR A 13 0.91 4.09 8.19
C THR A 13 1.38 3.53 6.86
N GLY A 14 0.49 3.43 5.87
CA GLY A 14 0.73 2.81 4.58
C GLY A 14 0.71 1.27 4.62
N HIS A 15 0.43 0.65 5.78
CA HIS A 15 0.40 -0.80 5.93
C HIS A 15 -0.79 -1.44 5.23
N GLU A 16 -0.57 -2.63 4.68
CA GLU A 16 -1.63 -3.42 4.06
C GLU A 16 -1.88 -4.72 4.84
N PHE A 17 -3.11 -4.95 5.28
CA PHE A 17 -3.49 -6.11 6.08
C PHE A 17 -4.96 -6.49 5.83
N ASP A 18 -5.36 -7.65 6.31
CA ASP A 18 -6.73 -8.13 6.16
C ASP A 18 -7.55 -7.81 7.42
N VAL A 19 -8.79 -7.38 7.24
CA VAL A 19 -9.77 -7.14 8.32
C VAL A 19 -11.09 -7.82 7.97
N PRO A 20 -11.93 -8.17 8.97
CA PRO A 20 -13.30 -8.61 8.71
C PRO A 20 -14.04 -7.60 7.84
N GLU A 21 -14.85 -8.07 6.91
CA GLU A 21 -15.67 -7.19 6.06
C GLU A 21 -16.64 -6.31 6.88
N THR A 22 -17.00 -6.78 8.07
CA THR A 22 -17.88 -6.10 9.03
C THR A 22 -17.16 -5.13 9.97
N ASP A 23 -15.83 -4.96 9.84
CA ASP A 23 -15.04 -4.08 10.70
C ASP A 23 -15.56 -2.63 10.67
N TRP A 24 -15.84 -2.06 11.85
CA TRP A 24 -16.41 -0.72 12.00
C TRP A 24 -15.51 0.38 11.41
N ARG A 25 -14.19 0.14 11.33
CA ARG A 25 -13.22 1.10 10.77
C ARG A 25 -13.41 1.30 9.27
N LEU A 26 -13.96 0.31 8.57
CA LEU A 26 -14.37 0.43 7.16
C LEU A 26 -15.51 1.44 7.00
N LYS A 27 -16.49 1.41 7.93
CA LYS A 27 -17.64 2.34 7.90
C LYS A 27 -17.25 3.77 8.23
N GLN A 28 -16.16 3.96 8.98
CA GLN A 28 -15.61 5.27 9.31
C GLN A 28 -14.55 5.75 8.30
N SER A 29 -14.38 5.06 7.16
CA SER A 29 -13.36 5.39 6.16
C SER A 29 -11.93 5.50 6.71
N ARG A 30 -11.64 4.81 7.83
CA ARG A 30 -10.30 4.79 8.43
C ARG A 30 -9.35 3.90 7.65
N PHE A 31 -9.88 2.92 6.92
CA PHE A 31 -9.13 2.05 6.04
C PHE A 31 -9.73 2.06 4.63
N THR A 32 -8.87 1.94 3.63
CA THR A 32 -9.28 1.86 2.23
C THR A 32 -9.16 0.42 1.75
N ARG A 33 -10.20 -0.13 1.13
CA ARG A 33 -10.12 -1.44 0.45
C ARG A 33 -9.15 -1.32 -0.73
N VAL A 34 -8.21 -2.25 -0.88
CA VAL A 34 -7.21 -2.21 -1.95
C VAL A 34 -7.11 -3.54 -2.67
N LYS A 35 -6.73 -3.47 -3.96
CA LYS A 35 -6.36 -4.64 -4.77
C LYS A 35 -7.46 -5.71 -4.81
N GLN A 36 -8.73 -5.30 -4.85
CA GLN A 36 -9.87 -6.22 -4.80
C GLN A 36 -9.83 -7.30 -5.89
N ASP A 37 -9.37 -6.95 -7.09
CA ASP A 37 -9.16 -7.86 -8.22
C ASP A 37 -8.13 -8.96 -7.91
N ARG A 38 -6.98 -8.58 -7.32
CA ARG A 38 -5.90 -9.52 -6.96
C ARG A 38 -6.15 -10.26 -5.64
N TYR A 39 -6.92 -9.65 -4.76
CA TYR A 39 -7.11 -10.07 -3.37
C TYR A 39 -8.59 -10.05 -3.03
N PRO A 40 -9.38 -11.02 -3.55
CA PRO A 40 -10.78 -11.15 -3.20
C PRO A 40 -10.97 -11.41 -1.71
N PRO A 41 -12.22 -11.27 -1.19
CA PRO A 41 -12.57 -11.67 0.16
C PRO A 41 -12.23 -13.14 0.41
N VAL A 42 -11.67 -13.44 1.58
CA VAL A 42 -11.23 -14.79 1.98
C VAL A 42 -11.78 -15.15 3.37
N ASP A 43 -11.94 -16.44 3.64
CA ASP A 43 -12.43 -16.95 4.94
C ASP A 43 -11.36 -16.91 6.05
N ARG A 44 -10.08 -16.76 5.67
CA ARG A 44 -8.93 -16.65 6.58
C ARG A 44 -8.07 -15.44 6.22
N PRO A 45 -7.68 -14.60 7.20
CA PRO A 45 -6.87 -13.42 6.93
C PRO A 45 -5.49 -13.81 6.42
N ARG A 46 -5.04 -13.10 5.37
CA ARG A 46 -3.68 -13.22 4.84
C ARG A 46 -2.70 -12.46 5.74
N ARG A 47 -1.41 -12.80 5.63
CA ARG A 47 -0.34 -12.08 6.34
C ARG A 47 -0.34 -10.59 6.00
N ALA A 48 -0.13 -9.76 7.03
CA ALA A 48 0.10 -8.34 6.88
C ALA A 48 1.39 -8.09 6.08
N LYS A 49 1.38 -7.06 5.24
CA LYS A 49 2.55 -6.59 4.49
C LYS A 49 3.03 -5.29 5.12
N HIS A 50 4.24 -5.32 5.68
CA HIS A 50 4.88 -4.12 6.20
C HIS A 50 5.14 -3.13 5.07
N HIS A 51 4.94 -1.85 5.36
CA HIS A 51 5.31 -0.77 4.47
C HIS A 51 6.81 -0.52 4.66
N ILE A 52 7.59 -0.73 3.59
CA ILE A 52 9.01 -0.43 3.58
C ILE A 52 9.15 0.93 2.90
N PRO A 53 9.46 2.02 3.63
CA PRO A 53 9.65 3.32 3.02
C PRO A 53 10.84 3.24 2.08
N ARG A 54 10.61 3.40 0.78
CA ARG A 54 11.69 3.49 -0.20
C ARG A 54 12.36 4.84 -0.03
N LYS A 55 13.66 4.87 0.32
CA LYS A 55 14.49 6.07 0.15
C LYS A 55 14.36 6.48 -1.32
N LYS A 56 13.86 7.68 -1.61
CA LYS A 56 13.93 8.24 -2.97
C LYS A 56 15.42 8.29 -3.31
N ALA A 57 15.87 7.52 -4.30
CA ALA A 57 17.21 7.67 -4.82
C ALA A 57 17.35 9.12 -5.26
N ALA A 58 18.39 9.81 -4.77
CA ALA A 58 18.68 11.16 -5.18
C ALA A 58 18.80 11.17 -6.71
N VAL A 59 18.00 12.03 -7.36
CA VAL A 59 18.09 12.26 -8.80
C VAL A 59 19.53 12.71 -9.05
N ALA A 60 20.29 11.91 -9.80
CA ALA A 60 21.63 12.30 -10.23
C ALA A 60 21.47 13.57 -11.06
N VAL A 61 21.94 14.69 -10.53
CA VAL A 61 22.05 15.94 -11.28
C VAL A 61 23.12 15.69 -12.34
N GLU A 62 22.69 15.56 -13.59
CA GLU A 62 23.59 15.45 -14.72
C GLU A 62 24.45 16.71 -14.77
N SER A 63 25.75 16.56 -14.53
CA SER A 63 26.71 17.66 -14.58
C SER A 63 26.75 18.22 -16.01
N PRO A 64 26.71 19.55 -16.22
CA PRO A 64 26.85 20.12 -17.55
C PRO A 64 28.22 19.73 -18.13
N LYS A 65 28.24 19.13 -19.32
CA LYS A 65 29.48 18.98 -20.10
C LYS A 65 29.91 20.37 -20.59
N GLU A 66 31.15 20.74 -20.28
CA GLU A 66 31.77 21.94 -20.83
C GLU A 66 31.79 21.88 -22.37
N PRO A 67 31.52 22.99 -23.08
CA PRO A 67 31.68 23.05 -24.52
C PRO A 67 33.17 23.12 -24.85
N THR A 68 33.68 22.14 -25.59
CA THR A 68 35.00 22.25 -26.23
C THR A 68 34.86 23.16 -27.45
N ASP A 69 35.51 24.33 -27.38
CA ASP A 69 35.66 25.31 -28.45
C ASP A 69 36.49 24.74 -29.61
N GLY A 70 36.11 25.04 -30.85
CA GLY A 70 36.71 24.50 -32.07
C GLY A 70 37.13 25.60 -33.03
#